data_AF-X1DQS5-F1
#
_entry.id   AF-X1DQS5-F1
#
_cell.length_a   1.000
_cell.length_b   1.000
_cell.length_c   1.000
_cell.angle_alpha   90.00
_cell.angle_beta   90.00
_cell.angle_gamma   90.00
#
_symmetry.space_group_name_H-M   'P 1'
#
loop_
_entity.id
_entity.type
_entity.pdbx_description
1 polymer ?
#
loop_
_entity_poly.entity_id
_entity_poly.type
_entity_poly.pdbx_seq_one_letter_code
_entity_poly.pdbx_strand_id
1 'polypeptide(L)' 'GKIRFEVKNSSSFIPKLIKNSPVKILSISARKPTLNDVFLDLTGREIREENASARDSLRMRMRGRMRH' A
#
# COMPACT_ATOMS: atom_id res chain seq x y z
N GLY A 1 -14.71 4.75 -9.49
CA GLY A 1 -14.54 4.11 -8.17
C GLY A 1 -13.60 2.91 -8.30
N LYS A 2 -12.93 2.50 -7.21
CA LYS A 2 -12.06 1.31 -7.19
C LYS A 2 -12.57 0.34 -6.12
N ILE A 3 -12.64 -0.93 -6.47
CA ILE A 3 -12.99 -2.01 -5.53
C ILE A 3 -11.75 -2.86 -5.34
N ARG A 4 -11.44 -3.24 -4.09
CA ARG A 4 -10.34 -4.14 -3.73
C ARG A 4 -10.93 -5.41 -3.15
N PHE A 5 -10.42 -6.55 -3.61
CA PHE A 5 -10.78 -7.87 -3.09
C PHE A 5 -9.53 -8.53 -2.54
N GLU A 6 -9.66 -9.17 -1.37
CA GLU A 6 -8.65 -10.08 -0.86
C GLU A 6 -9.15 -11.51 -1.06
N VAL A 7 -8.39 -12.30 -1.82
CA VAL A 7 -8.79 -13.64 -2.23
C VAL A 7 -7.58 -14.57 -2.16
N LYS A 8 -7.81 -15.82 -1.73
CA LYS A 8 -6.76 -16.83 -1.64
C LYS A 8 -6.11 -17.16 -2.99
N ASN A 9 -6.90 -17.12 -4.08
CA ASN A 9 -6.42 -17.44 -5.43
C ASN A 9 -7.04 -16.50 -6.46
N SER A 10 -6.27 -15.48 -6.87
CA SER A 10 -6.69 -14.49 -7.87
C SER A 10 -6.95 -15.09 -9.24
N SER A 11 -6.17 -16.10 -9.65
CA SER A 11 -6.26 -16.72 -10.97
C SER A 11 -7.60 -17.42 -11.19
N SER A 12 -8.14 -18.06 -10.15
CA SER A 12 -9.47 -18.70 -10.20
C SER A 12 -10.63 -17.72 -10.00
N PHE A 13 -10.39 -16.63 -9.27
CA PHE A 13 -11.39 -15.63 -8.92
C PHE A 13 -11.70 -14.68 -10.08
N ILE A 14 -10.66 -14.17 -10.76
CA ILE A 14 -10.80 -13.17 -11.84
C ILE A 14 -11.74 -13.63 -12.96
N PRO A 15 -11.62 -14.85 -13.52
CA PRO A 15 -12.52 -15.30 -14.57
C PRO A 15 -13.99 -15.35 -14.12
N LYS A 16 -14.24 -15.76 -12.87
CA LYS A 16 -15.59 -15.80 -12.29
C LYS A 16 -16.16 -14.39 -12.08
N LEU A 17 -15.32 -13.44 -11.65
CA LEU A 17 -15.71 -12.05 -11.49
C LEU A 17 -16.11 -11.41 -12.83
N ILE A 18 -15.29 -11.58 -13.87
CA ILE A 18 -15.58 -11.04 -15.20
C ILE A 18 -16.89 -11.62 -15.74
N LYS A 19 -17.07 -12.95 -15.63
CA LYS A 19 -18.25 -13.64 -16.17
C LYS A 19 -19.57 -13.17 -15.56
N ASN A 20 -19.57 -12.88 -14.25
CA ASN A 20 -20.79 -12.53 -13.52
C ASN A 20 -20.94 -11.03 -13.26
N SER A 21 -20.04 -10.19 -13.81
CA SER A 21 -20.09 -8.76 -13.58
C SER A 21 -21.28 -8.15 -14.33
N PRO A 22 -22.19 -7.42 -13.66
CA PRO A 22 -23.28 -6.70 -14.32
C PRO A 22 -22.80 -5.43 -15.04
N VAL A 23 -21.52 -5.06 -14.87
CA VAL A 23 -20.92 -3.86 -15.44
C VAL A 23 -19.68 -4.20 -16.29
N LYS A 24 -19.38 -3.35 -17.26
CA LYS A 24 -18.18 -3.47 -18.09
C LYS A 24 -16.94 -3.20 -17.26
N ILE A 25 -16.03 -4.18 -17.21
CA ILE A 25 -14.74 -4.05 -16.56
C ILE A 25 -13.72 -3.55 -17.60
N LEU A 26 -13.07 -2.42 -17.33
CA LEU A 26 -12.07 -1.83 -18.22
C LEU A 26 -10.64 -2.32 -17.92
N SER A 27 -10.35 -2.62 -16.65
CA SER A 27 -9.04 -3.11 -16.23
C SER A 27 -9.14 -3.92 -14.94
N ILE A 28 -8.25 -4.91 -14.81
CA ILE A 28 -8.07 -5.73 -13.60
C ILE A 28 -6.56 -5.86 -13.36
N SER A 29 -6.15 -5.74 -12.10
CA SER A 29 -4.80 -6.10 -11.68
C SER A 29 -4.87 -7.03 -10.47
N ALA A 30 -4.06 -8.09 -10.51
CA ALA A 30 -3.78 -8.94 -9.37
C ALA A 30 -2.32 -8.78 -8.99
N ARG A 31 -2.08 -8.67 -7.68
CA ARG A 31 -0.73 -8.66 -7.11
C ARG A 31 -0.73 -9.51 -5.85
N LYS A 32 0.40 -10.11 -5.54
CA LYS A 32 0.62 -10.64 -4.19
C LYS A 32 0.66 -9.47 -3.20
N PRO A 33 0.12 -9.63 -1.97
CA PRO A 33 0.25 -8.60 -0.96
C PRO A 33 1.74 -8.32 -0.71
N THR A 34 2.08 -7.06 -0.53
CA THR A 34 3.42 -6.64 -0.14
C THR A 34 3.61 -6.81 1.36
N LEU A 35 4.85 -6.76 1.83
CA LEU A 35 5.12 -6.74 3.28
C LEU A 35 4.40 -5.58 3.98
N ASN A 36 4.33 -4.41 3.33
CA ASN A 36 3.62 -3.27 3.87
C ASN A 36 2.10 -3.51 3.95
N ASP A 37 1.50 -4.18 2.95
CA ASP A 37 0.08 -4.57 3.00
C ASP A 37 -0.20 -5.49 4.20
N VAL A 38 0.66 -6.50 4.42
CA VAL A 38 0.52 -7.46 5.52
C VAL A 38 0.77 -6.81 6.88
N PHE A 39 1.77 -5.94 6.98
CA PHE A 39 2.08 -5.24 8.22
C PHE A 39 0.98 -4.25 8.60
N LEU A 40 0.42 -3.54 7.62
CA LEU A 40 -0.73 -2.66 7.84
C LEU A 40 -1.94 -3.43 8.36
N ASP A 41 -2.23 -4.60 7.77
CA ASP A 41 -3.32 -5.48 8.19
C ASP A 41 -3.13 -6.01 9.63
N LEU A 42 -1.90 -6.44 9.97
CA LEU A 42 -1.60 -7.01 11.29
C LEU A 42 -1.46 -5.97 12.40
N THR A 43 -0.99 -4.76 12.09
CA THR A 43 -0.60 -3.76 13.12
C THR A 43 -1.46 -2.50 13.12
N GLY A 44 -2.25 -2.29 12.06
CA GLY A 44 -2.98 -1.03 11.84
C GLY A 44 -2.07 0.18 11.59
N ARG A 45 -0.77 -0.03 11.34
CA ARG A 45 0.23 1.03 11.11
C ARG A 45 0.99 0.75 9.82
N GLU A 46 1.33 1.79 9.06
CA GLU A 46 2.21 1.64 7.91
C GLU A 46 3.66 1.38 8.34
N ILE A 47 4.40 0.57 7.56
CA ILE A 47 5.85 0.44 7.73
C ILE A 47 6.47 1.78 7.34
N ARG A 48 7.07 2.47 8.30
CA ARG A 48 7.82 3.70 8.02
C ARG A 48 9.16 3.36 7.38
N GLU A 49 9.59 4.14 6.38
CA GLU A 49 11.00 4.21 6.00
C GLU A 49 11.77 5.02 7.04
N GLU A 50 12.21 4.34 8.10
CA GLU A 50 12.89 4.94 9.24
C GLU A 50 14.17 5.74 8.86
N ASN A 51 14.78 5.42 7.71
CA ASN A 51 16.02 6.03 7.21
C ASN A 51 15.90 7.51 6.79
N ALA A 52 14.71 8.00 6.40
CA ALA A 52 14.53 9.41 6.06
C ALA A 52 14.41 10.28 7.33
N SER A 53 13.76 9.75 8.37
CA SER A 53 13.41 10.50 9.57
C SER A 53 14.62 10.90 10.44
N ALA A 54 15.63 10.05 10.56
CA ALA A 54 16.85 10.35 11.32
C ALA A 54 17.70 11.44 10.64
N ARG A 55 17.82 11.38 9.31
CA ARG A 55 18.55 12.39 8.53
C ARG A 55 17.80 13.73 8.49
N ASP A 56 16.48 13.70 8.36
CA ASP A 56 15.67 14.93 8.33
C ASP A 56 15.56 15.58 9.72
N SER A 57 15.47 14.78 10.80
CA SER A 57 15.52 15.33 12.16
C SER A 57 16.88 15.94 12.49
N LEU A 58 18.00 15.34 12.04
CA LEU A 58 19.33 15.94 12.15
C LEU A 58 19.44 17.24 11.34
N ARG A 59 18.93 17.26 10.10
CA ARG A 59 18.89 18.48 9.26
C ARG A 59 18.03 19.58 9.89
N MET A 60 16.87 19.25 10.46
CA MET A 60 16.02 20.23 11.17
C MET A 60 16.73 20.80 12.40
N ARG A 61 17.41 19.95 13.19
CA ARG A 61 18.21 20.40 14.35
C ARG A 61 19.38 21.30 13.95
N MET A 62 20.06 21.00 12.85
CA MET A 62 21.15 21.82 12.30
C MET A 62 20.63 23.18 11.80
N ARG A 63 19.49 23.22 11.11
CA ARG A 63 18.86 24.47 10.63
C ARG A 63 18.38 25.36 11.78
N GLY A 64 17.92 24.79 12.89
CA GLY A 64 17.53 25.55 14.08
C GLY A 64 18.71 26.23 14.79
N ARG A 65 19.93 25.67 14.67
CA ARG A 65 21.16 26.23 15.25
C ARG A 65 21.77 27.38 14.44
N MET A 66 21.46 27.50 13.15
CA MET A 66 21.99 28.57 12.29
C MET A 66 21.13 29.86 12.30
N ARG A 67 20.04 29.88 13.06
CA ARG A 67 19.11 31.03 13.18
C ARG A 67 19.25 31.77 14.52
N HIS A 68 20.39 31.61 15.18
CA HIS A 68 20.81 32.36 16.35
C HIS A 68 22.10 33.12 16.04
#